data_AF-A0A4Q3Z130-F1
#
_entry.id   AF-A0A4Q3Z130-F1
#
_cell.length_a   1.000
_cell.length_b   1.000
_cell.length_c   1.000
_cell.angle_alpha   90.00
_cell.angle_beta   90.00
_cell.angle_gamma   90.00
#
_symmetry.space_group_name_H-M   'P 1'
#
loop_
_entity.id
_entity.type
_entity.pdbx_description
1 polymer ?
#
loop_
_entity_poly.entity_id
_entity_poly.type
_entity_poly.pdbx_seq_one_letter_code
_entity_poly.pdbx_strand_id
1 'polypeptide(L)'
;MSLSKITNPISTAWLALGVSLAPVIAFAQDATAPAATEAAPAAPSIDKGDTAFMFLCTILVLFMAVPGLGLFYGGLVRAKNMLSVLMQCTVVAAACMIAWVIYGYSFAFGGGESAIFGGFAKTFLSGVDMNSAAATFTAGVQIPEYIFVMFQMTFAAITPALIVGAFAERIKFSAVILFTLLWSIFVYYPIAHMVWDAKGYLFGLGALDFAGGTVVHINAGVAGLVGAFMVGKRTGFGKDMMAPHSMTLTYVGAAMLWVGWFGFNAGSNLEASGGAMLATVNTFVATAAAILSWSAVEALARGKASMLG
;
A
#
# COMPACT_ATOMS: atom_id res chain seq x y z
N MET A 1 -57.21 -7.78 68.93
CA MET A 1 -58.53 -7.19 68.58
C MET A 1 -58.32 -6.32 67.35
N SER A 2 -58.94 -6.70 66.22
CA SER A 2 -59.29 -5.88 65.05
C SER A 2 -58.22 -5.37 64.05
N LEU A 3 -58.35 -5.88 62.81
CA LEU A 3 -58.35 -5.23 61.47
C LEU A 3 -57.17 -4.32 61.08
N SER A 4 -56.24 -4.70 60.20
CA SER A 4 -56.36 -4.89 58.73
C SER A 4 -56.65 -3.62 57.90
N LYS A 5 -55.72 -3.29 56.99
CA LYS A 5 -55.87 -2.91 55.56
C LYS A 5 -55.16 -1.59 55.14
N ILE A 6 -54.13 -1.69 54.28
CA ILE A 6 -54.10 -1.40 52.80
C ILE A 6 -53.82 0.10 52.55
N THR A 7 -52.86 0.62 51.77
CA THR A 7 -52.37 0.36 50.38
C THR A 7 -51.03 1.13 50.17
N ASN A 8 -49.95 0.48 49.70
CA ASN A 8 -49.28 0.57 48.38
C ASN A 8 -48.42 1.83 48.02
N PRO A 9 -47.32 1.64 47.25
CA PRO A 9 -46.08 2.42 47.28
C PRO A 9 -46.04 3.49 46.19
N ILE A 10 -45.31 4.56 46.43
CA ILE A 10 -44.61 5.45 45.47
C ILE A 10 -43.95 6.55 46.33
N SER A 11 -42.74 6.97 45.94
CA SER A 11 -42.01 8.14 46.47
C SER A 11 -40.89 7.91 47.49
N THR A 12 -40.06 6.87 47.32
CA THR A 12 -38.66 6.91 47.79
C THR A 12 -37.73 7.32 46.64
N ALA A 13 -37.60 8.62 46.36
CA ALA A 13 -36.47 9.15 45.56
C ALA A 13 -36.34 10.70 45.50
N TRP A 14 -37.06 11.50 46.31
CA TRP A 14 -37.06 12.97 46.15
C TRP A 14 -36.93 13.79 47.44
N LEU A 15 -36.08 13.37 48.39
CA LEU A 15 -35.81 14.14 49.61
C LEU A 15 -34.32 14.08 49.98
N ALA A 16 -33.50 14.80 49.23
CA ALA A 16 -32.21 15.31 49.69
C ALA A 16 -31.79 16.49 48.80
N LEU A 17 -32.61 17.56 48.78
CA LEU A 17 -32.22 18.85 48.27
C LEU A 17 -31.81 19.75 49.45
N GLY A 18 -30.55 20.17 49.46
CA GLY A 18 -30.14 21.53 49.82
C GLY A 18 -29.91 21.86 51.30
N VAL A 19 -28.63 22.05 51.68
CA VAL A 19 -28.17 23.14 52.56
C VAL A 19 -26.74 23.56 52.16
N SER A 20 -26.66 24.79 51.59
CA SER A 20 -25.57 25.81 51.51
C SER A 20 -24.09 25.41 51.38
N LEU A 21 -23.35 25.77 50.31
CA LEU A 21 -22.80 27.10 49.95
C LEU A 21 -21.99 27.83 51.04
N ALA A 22 -20.67 27.69 50.97
CA ALA A 22 -19.69 28.69 51.42
C ALA A 22 -18.57 28.78 50.35
N PRO A 23 -18.21 29.97 49.83
CA PRO A 23 -17.11 30.11 48.89
C PRO A 23 -15.80 30.25 49.66
N VAL A 24 -14.87 29.30 49.49
CA VAL A 24 -13.48 29.51 49.90
C VAL A 24 -12.81 30.31 48.79
N ILE A 25 -12.62 31.60 49.02
CA ILE A 25 -11.77 32.45 48.19
C ILE A 25 -10.32 32.05 48.51
N ALA A 26 -9.75 31.18 47.67
CA ALA A 26 -8.32 30.92 47.69
C ALA A 26 -7.63 31.98 46.82
N PHE A 27 -6.69 32.73 47.42
CA PHE A 27 -5.82 33.65 46.70
C PHE A 27 -4.94 32.84 45.73
N ALA A 28 -5.18 33.00 44.43
CA ALA A 28 -4.29 32.49 43.39
C ALA A 28 -3.00 33.31 43.43
N GLN A 29 -1.91 32.69 43.91
CA GLN A 29 -0.57 33.22 43.72
C GLN A 29 -0.12 32.78 42.32
N ASP A 30 0.01 33.73 41.39
CA ASP A 30 0.58 33.51 40.06
C ASP A 30 2.05 33.07 40.21
N ALA A 31 2.26 31.76 40.30
CA ALA A 31 3.57 31.18 40.08
C ALA A 31 3.81 31.17 38.57
N THR A 32 4.55 32.17 38.08
CA THR A 32 5.14 32.12 36.74
C THR A 32 6.00 30.88 36.63
N ALA A 33 5.48 29.84 35.96
CA ALA A 33 6.25 28.66 35.61
C ALA A 33 7.48 29.11 34.80
N PRO A 34 8.68 28.61 35.11
CA PRO A 34 9.84 28.87 34.26
C PRO A 34 9.50 28.40 32.85
N ALA A 35 9.69 29.27 31.86
CA ALA A 35 9.52 28.95 30.46
C ALA A 35 10.31 27.67 30.17
N ALA A 36 9.62 26.61 29.77
CA ALA A 36 10.26 25.40 29.28
C ALA A 36 11.09 25.83 28.07
N THR A 37 12.41 25.79 28.20
CA THR A 37 13.32 25.82 27.07
C THR A 37 12.92 24.66 26.17
N GLU A 38 12.30 24.95 25.01
CA GLU A 38 12.14 23.95 23.96
C GLU A 38 13.52 23.36 23.71
N ALA A 39 13.69 22.08 24.07
CA ALA A 39 14.90 21.35 23.74
C ALA A 39 15.06 21.44 22.22
N ALA A 40 16.22 21.94 21.76
CA ALA A 40 16.54 21.95 20.35
C ALA A 40 16.24 20.55 19.77
N PRO A 41 15.51 20.44 18.65
CA PRO A 41 15.14 19.15 18.10
C PRO A 41 16.39 18.31 17.96
N ALA A 42 16.36 17.10 18.53
CA ALA A 42 17.47 16.16 18.40
C ALA A 42 17.82 16.03 16.91
N ALA A 43 19.11 16.07 16.60
CA ALA A 43 19.57 15.95 15.22
C ALA A 43 18.95 14.68 14.60
N PRO A 44 18.46 14.75 13.35
CA PRO A 44 17.80 13.61 12.74
C PRO A 44 18.71 12.37 12.79
N SER A 45 18.18 11.26 13.30
CA SER A 45 18.94 10.03 13.47
C SER A 45 18.52 8.99 12.45
N ILE A 46 19.49 8.44 11.74
CA ILE A 46 19.29 7.24 10.91
C ILE A 46 19.52 6.01 11.78
N ASP A 47 18.44 5.26 12.04
CA ASP A 47 18.52 4.00 12.77
C ASP A 47 18.88 2.83 11.84
N LYS A 48 19.80 1.97 12.30
CA LYS A 48 20.24 0.80 11.52
C LYS A 48 19.16 -0.28 11.45
N GLY A 49 18.33 -0.41 12.49
CA GLY A 49 17.19 -1.31 12.53
C GLY A 49 16.13 -0.92 11.50
N ASP A 50 15.79 0.35 11.39
CA ASP A 50 14.88 0.86 10.35
C ASP A 50 15.44 0.62 8.95
N THR A 51 16.74 0.87 8.77
CA THR A 51 17.42 0.61 7.48
C THR A 51 17.37 -0.89 7.12
N ALA A 52 17.65 -1.78 8.06
CA ALA A 52 17.60 -3.23 7.86
C ALA A 52 16.17 -3.72 7.57
N PHE A 53 15.18 -3.19 8.30
CA PHE A 53 13.76 -3.45 8.08
C PHE A 53 13.34 -3.05 6.67
N MET A 54 13.68 -1.84 6.23
CA MET A 54 13.34 -1.35 4.90
C MET A 54 14.07 -2.10 3.78
N PHE A 55 15.31 -2.53 4.00
CA PHE A 55 16.03 -3.40 3.08
C PHE A 55 15.31 -4.73 2.87
N LEU A 56 14.90 -5.39 3.96
CA LEU A 56 14.12 -6.63 3.89
C LEU A 56 12.78 -6.40 3.19
N CYS A 57 12.05 -5.33 3.55
CA CYS A 57 10.77 -4.99 2.93
C CYS A 57 10.92 -4.79 1.41
N THR A 58 11.97 -4.08 0.98
CA THR A 58 12.27 -3.86 -0.44
C THR A 58 12.49 -5.19 -1.18
N ILE A 59 13.27 -6.11 -0.61
CA ILE A 59 13.51 -7.43 -1.22
C ILE A 59 12.21 -8.23 -1.30
N LEU A 60 11.38 -8.18 -0.27
CA LEU A 60 10.08 -8.86 -0.24
C LEU A 60 9.14 -8.33 -1.34
N VAL A 61 9.08 -7.02 -1.58
CA VAL A 61 8.29 -6.46 -2.68
C VAL A 61 8.89 -6.82 -4.04
N LEU A 62 10.22 -6.82 -4.17
CA LEU A 62 10.87 -7.31 -5.39
C LEU A 62 10.51 -8.78 -5.67
N PHE A 63 10.44 -9.61 -4.64
CA PHE A 63 10.04 -11.02 -4.73
C PHE A 63 8.59 -11.19 -5.20
N MET A 64 7.70 -10.25 -4.86
CA MET A 64 6.34 -10.19 -5.42
C MET A 64 6.38 -10.01 -6.94
N ALA A 65 7.20 -9.09 -7.45
CA ALA A 65 7.30 -8.83 -8.88
C ALA A 65 7.99 -9.97 -9.63
N VAL A 66 9.10 -10.47 -9.09
CA VAL A 66 9.96 -11.48 -9.71
C VAL A 66 10.37 -12.54 -8.66
N PRO A 67 9.87 -13.80 -8.73
CA PRO A 67 9.02 -14.35 -9.78
C PRO A 67 7.51 -14.35 -9.47
N GLY A 68 7.06 -13.85 -8.31
CA GLY A 68 5.70 -14.07 -7.79
C GLY A 68 4.58 -13.78 -8.80
N LEU A 69 4.54 -12.56 -9.33
CA LEU A 69 3.52 -12.11 -10.28
C LEU A 69 3.59 -12.86 -11.62
N GLY A 70 4.80 -13.11 -12.10
CA GLY A 70 5.03 -13.87 -13.32
C GLY A 70 4.48 -15.30 -13.23
N LEU A 71 4.70 -15.96 -12.09
CA LEU A 71 4.15 -17.31 -11.84
C LEU A 71 2.63 -17.29 -11.65
N PHE A 72 2.11 -16.27 -10.97
CA PHE A 72 0.68 -16.09 -10.78
C PHE A 72 -0.06 -15.99 -12.12
N TYR A 73 0.30 -15.02 -12.96
CA TYR A 73 -0.33 -14.87 -14.27
C TYR A 73 0.04 -15.98 -15.24
N GLY A 74 1.28 -16.47 -15.14
CA GLY A 74 1.78 -17.56 -15.94
C GLY A 74 0.90 -18.81 -15.84
N GLY A 75 0.57 -19.22 -14.61
CA GLY A 75 -0.32 -20.34 -14.34
C GLY A 75 -1.71 -20.21 -14.97
N LEU A 76 -2.24 -18.97 -15.03
CA LEU A 76 -3.55 -18.60 -15.56
C LEU A 76 -3.65 -18.53 -17.09
N VAL A 77 -2.51 -18.56 -17.80
CA VAL A 77 -2.48 -18.59 -19.27
C VAL A 77 -2.31 -20.01 -19.80
N ARG A 78 -2.48 -20.18 -21.11
CA ARG A 78 -2.20 -21.44 -21.80
C ARG A 78 -0.70 -21.72 -21.80
N ALA A 79 -0.32 -22.98 -21.70
CA ALA A 79 1.08 -23.41 -21.60
C ALA A 79 1.99 -22.79 -22.68
N LYS A 80 1.50 -22.71 -23.92
CA LYS A 80 2.24 -22.11 -25.05
C LYS A 80 2.63 -20.64 -24.85
N ASN A 81 1.95 -19.93 -23.96
CA ASN A 81 2.14 -18.50 -23.71
C ASN A 81 2.84 -18.20 -22.38
N MET A 82 3.08 -19.20 -21.53
CA MET A 82 3.70 -19.06 -20.20
C MET A 82 5.01 -18.26 -20.27
N LEU A 83 5.92 -18.66 -21.17
CA LEU A 83 7.22 -18.01 -21.33
C LEU A 83 7.08 -16.53 -21.75
N SER A 84 6.08 -16.22 -22.58
CA SER A 84 5.81 -14.83 -22.97
C SER A 84 5.34 -13.99 -21.80
N VAL A 85 4.47 -14.53 -20.92
CA VAL A 85 4.00 -13.81 -19.72
C VAL A 85 5.14 -13.59 -18.73
N LEU A 86 5.97 -14.61 -18.48
CA LEU A 86 7.17 -14.47 -17.66
C LEU A 86 8.09 -13.37 -18.19
N MET A 87 8.38 -13.39 -19.50
CA MET A 87 9.23 -12.38 -20.13
C MET A 87 8.63 -10.98 -20.02
N GLN A 88 7.33 -10.82 -20.25
CA GLN A 88 6.65 -9.53 -20.13
C GLN A 88 6.73 -8.99 -18.69
N CYS A 89 6.40 -9.80 -17.69
CA CYS A 89 6.45 -9.37 -16.29
C CYS A 89 7.88 -8.95 -15.88
N THR A 90 8.89 -9.76 -16.20
CA THR A 90 10.29 -9.48 -15.85
C THR A 90 10.83 -8.25 -16.57
N VAL A 91 10.60 -8.13 -17.89
CA VAL A 91 11.15 -7.02 -18.67
C VAL A 91 10.42 -5.71 -18.38
N VAL A 92 9.10 -5.73 -18.16
CA VAL A 92 8.36 -4.54 -17.73
C VAL A 92 8.90 -4.05 -16.37
N ALA A 93 9.07 -4.94 -15.40
CA ALA A 93 9.62 -4.59 -14.10
C ALA A 93 11.03 -3.97 -14.25
N ALA A 94 11.93 -4.63 -14.98
CA ALA A 94 13.28 -4.13 -15.21
C ALA A 94 13.30 -2.76 -15.94
N ALA A 95 12.49 -2.60 -16.99
CA ALA A 95 12.37 -1.34 -17.72
C ALA A 95 11.87 -0.21 -16.82
N CYS A 96 10.89 -0.50 -15.95
CA CYS A 96 10.35 0.47 -15.01
C CYS A 96 11.34 0.83 -13.89
N MET A 97 12.19 -0.11 -13.44
CA MET A 97 13.29 0.19 -12.50
C MET A 97 14.30 1.16 -13.12
N ILE A 98 14.69 0.94 -14.37
CA ILE A 98 15.59 1.86 -15.08
C ILE A 98 14.93 3.24 -15.28
N ALA A 99 13.67 3.27 -15.72
CA ALA A 99 12.90 4.51 -15.87
C ALA A 99 12.78 5.28 -14.53
N TRP A 100 12.59 4.56 -13.42
CA TRP A 100 12.54 5.12 -12.08
C TRP A 100 13.82 5.88 -11.72
N VAL A 101 14.98 5.25 -11.92
CA VAL A 101 16.29 5.88 -11.65
C VAL A 101 16.54 7.08 -12.55
N ILE A 102 16.19 6.98 -13.85
CA ILE A 102 16.43 8.08 -14.81
C ILE A 102 15.56 9.29 -14.49
N TYR A 103 14.26 9.11 -14.27
CA TYR A 103 13.34 10.23 -14.04
C TYR A 103 12.20 9.95 -13.06
N GLY A 104 11.75 8.70 -12.90
CA GLY A 104 10.53 8.39 -12.15
C GLY A 104 10.59 8.80 -10.68
N TYR A 105 11.74 8.59 -10.02
CA TYR A 105 11.93 9.03 -8.63
C TYR A 105 11.79 10.54 -8.49
N SER A 106 12.39 11.31 -9.39
CA SER A 106 12.26 12.76 -9.43
C SER A 106 10.82 13.22 -9.71
N PHE A 107 10.15 12.53 -10.63
CA PHE A 107 8.77 12.81 -11.00
C PHE A 107 7.83 12.62 -9.80
N ALA A 108 8.08 11.60 -8.96
CA ALA A 108 7.27 11.33 -7.78
C ALA A 108 7.71 12.13 -6.53
N PHE A 109 9.01 12.28 -6.30
CA PHE A 109 9.62 12.73 -5.03
C PHE A 109 10.80 13.70 -5.23
N GLY A 110 10.77 14.49 -6.31
CA GLY A 110 11.85 15.42 -6.67
C GLY A 110 11.91 16.71 -5.86
N GLY A 111 10.98 16.93 -4.92
CA GLY A 111 10.93 18.13 -4.06
C GLY A 111 10.34 19.37 -4.72
N GLY A 112 9.61 19.24 -5.83
CA GLY A 112 8.85 20.32 -6.44
C GLY A 112 7.61 20.74 -5.63
N GLU A 113 7.12 21.96 -5.88
CA GLU A 113 5.96 22.55 -5.18
C GLU A 113 4.61 22.29 -5.89
N SER A 114 4.62 21.59 -7.03
CA SER A 114 3.39 21.27 -7.77
C SER A 114 2.63 20.17 -7.04
N ALA A 115 1.30 20.24 -7.03
CA ALA A 115 0.46 19.23 -6.37
C ALA A 115 0.36 17.89 -7.13
N ILE A 116 0.85 17.83 -8.37
CA ILE A 116 0.73 16.64 -9.25
C ILE A 116 2.06 16.15 -9.79
N PHE A 117 3.16 16.85 -9.49
CA PHE A 117 4.46 16.60 -10.10
C PHE A 117 5.62 17.00 -9.18
N GLY A 118 6.48 16.03 -8.86
CA GLY A 118 7.66 16.22 -8.01
C GLY A 118 8.83 16.96 -8.65
N GLY A 119 8.83 17.22 -9.96
CA GLY A 119 9.88 17.98 -10.64
C GLY A 119 10.97 17.12 -11.30
N PHE A 120 12.07 17.79 -11.66
CA PHE A 120 13.23 17.16 -12.33
C PHE A 120 14.52 17.24 -11.50
N ALA A 121 14.49 17.78 -10.28
CA ALA A 121 15.71 18.06 -9.50
C ALA A 121 16.53 16.80 -9.17
N LYS A 122 15.88 15.64 -9.03
CA LYS A 122 16.51 14.34 -8.73
C LYS A 122 16.58 13.39 -9.93
N THR A 123 16.54 13.88 -11.17
CA THR A 123 16.74 13.01 -12.35
C THR A 123 18.12 12.36 -12.29
N PHE A 124 18.23 11.09 -12.72
CA PHE A 124 19.42 10.26 -12.54
C PHE A 124 19.88 10.16 -11.07
N LEU A 125 18.95 10.32 -10.12
CA LEU A 125 19.23 10.41 -8.68
C LEU A 125 20.20 11.54 -8.33
N SER A 126 20.17 12.65 -9.08
CA SER A 126 20.99 13.82 -8.77
C SER A 126 20.73 14.32 -7.34
N GLY A 127 21.81 14.57 -6.59
CA GLY A 127 21.74 14.98 -5.18
C GLY A 127 21.36 13.88 -4.19
N VAL A 128 21.24 12.62 -4.63
CA VAL A 128 21.08 11.45 -3.75
C VAL A 128 22.44 10.77 -3.59
N ASP A 129 22.99 10.79 -2.38
CA ASP A 129 24.27 10.20 -2.03
C ASP A 129 24.22 9.42 -0.69
N MET A 130 25.37 8.94 -0.21
CA MET A 130 25.45 8.15 1.03
C MET A 130 25.01 8.90 2.30
N ASN A 131 24.94 10.22 2.26
CA ASN A 131 24.54 11.08 3.38
C ASN A 131 23.11 11.61 3.22
N SER A 132 22.50 11.43 2.04
CA SER A 132 21.11 11.82 1.81
C SER A 132 20.14 10.95 2.59
N ALA A 133 19.07 11.57 3.08
CA ALA A 133 18.11 10.95 4.00
C ALA A 133 16.67 11.28 3.61
N ALA A 134 15.77 10.33 3.86
CA ALA A 134 14.33 10.49 3.70
C ALA A 134 13.64 10.46 5.07
N ALA A 135 12.67 11.36 5.26
CA ALA A 135 11.87 11.39 6.49
C ALA A 135 10.96 10.17 6.60
N THR A 136 10.73 9.73 7.83
CA THR A 136 9.74 8.71 8.18
C THR A 136 8.52 9.39 8.83
N PHE A 137 7.65 8.62 9.50
CA PHE A 137 6.48 9.16 10.19
C PHE A 137 6.80 9.79 11.55
N THR A 138 7.93 9.43 12.16
CA THR A 138 8.37 10.02 13.42
C THR A 138 9.28 11.22 13.17
N ALA A 139 8.93 12.38 13.72
CA ALA A 139 9.75 13.59 13.58
C ALA A 139 11.17 13.37 14.11
N GLY A 140 12.17 13.63 13.27
CA GLY A 140 13.59 13.41 13.60
C GLY A 140 14.09 11.99 13.35
N VAL A 141 13.23 11.05 12.95
CA VAL A 141 13.64 9.72 12.49
C VAL A 141 13.72 9.74 10.96
N GLN A 142 14.80 9.14 10.43
CA GLN A 142 15.08 9.12 9.01
C GLN A 142 15.66 7.78 8.58
N ILE A 143 15.54 7.48 7.29
CA ILE A 143 16.21 6.36 6.63
C ILE A 143 17.12 6.90 5.52
N PRO A 144 18.17 6.15 5.10
CA PRO A 144 18.97 6.56 3.95
C PRO A 144 18.09 6.75 2.72
N GLU A 145 18.27 7.84 1.97
CA GLU A 145 17.40 8.14 0.84
C GLU A 145 17.46 7.03 -0.23
N TYR A 146 18.63 6.38 -0.40
CA TYR A 146 18.73 5.22 -1.31
C TYR A 146 17.77 4.09 -0.98
N ILE A 147 17.52 3.78 0.30
CA ILE A 147 16.57 2.70 0.62
C ILE A 147 15.13 3.14 0.35
N PHE A 148 14.79 4.41 0.55
CA PHE A 148 13.50 4.96 0.14
C PHE A 148 13.32 4.91 -1.39
N VAL A 149 14.33 5.32 -2.15
CA VAL A 149 14.37 5.22 -3.62
C VAL A 149 14.10 3.79 -4.07
N MET A 150 14.82 2.81 -3.51
CA MET A 150 14.69 1.40 -3.88
C MET A 150 13.35 0.81 -3.47
N PHE A 151 12.85 1.13 -2.27
CA PHE A 151 11.54 0.67 -1.82
C PHE A 151 10.44 1.15 -2.78
N GLN A 152 10.37 2.46 -3.04
CA GLN A 152 9.39 3.03 -3.97
C GLN A 152 9.56 2.53 -5.41
N MET A 153 10.80 2.27 -5.84
CA MET A 153 11.08 1.66 -7.15
C MET A 153 10.37 0.32 -7.33
N THR A 154 10.28 -0.50 -6.28
CA THR A 154 9.62 -1.81 -6.39
C THR A 154 8.12 -1.68 -6.63
N PHE A 155 7.46 -0.66 -6.05
CA PHE A 155 6.05 -0.35 -6.31
C PHE A 155 5.88 0.17 -7.75
N ALA A 156 6.78 1.04 -8.20
CA ALA A 156 6.81 1.57 -9.56
C ALA A 156 7.06 0.48 -10.62
N ALA A 157 7.76 -0.59 -10.25
CA ALA A 157 8.02 -1.72 -11.13
C ALA A 157 6.88 -2.74 -11.16
N ILE A 158 6.32 -3.10 -10.00
CA ILE A 158 5.27 -4.12 -9.92
C ILE A 158 3.93 -3.62 -10.47
N THR A 159 3.61 -2.34 -10.28
CA THR A 159 2.30 -1.77 -10.69
C THR A 159 2.01 -1.90 -12.18
N PRO A 160 2.87 -1.43 -13.10
CA PRO A 160 2.65 -1.63 -14.53
C PRO A 160 2.70 -3.11 -14.93
N ALA A 161 3.47 -3.94 -14.21
CA ALA A 161 3.50 -5.39 -14.45
C ALA A 161 2.17 -6.07 -14.08
N LEU A 162 1.42 -5.56 -13.09
CA LEU A 162 0.06 -6.05 -12.76
C LEU A 162 -0.88 -5.92 -13.96
N ILE A 163 -0.71 -4.88 -14.79
CA ILE A 163 -1.57 -4.62 -15.95
C ILE A 163 -1.39 -5.72 -17.03
N VAL A 164 -0.19 -6.31 -17.13
CA VAL A 164 0.15 -7.32 -18.15
C VAL A 164 -0.83 -8.50 -18.15
N GLY A 165 -1.29 -8.94 -16.98
CA GLY A 165 -2.25 -10.02 -16.85
C GLY A 165 -3.57 -9.77 -17.59
N ALA A 166 -3.99 -8.50 -17.71
CA ALA A 166 -5.27 -8.15 -18.32
C ALA A 166 -5.31 -8.44 -19.83
N PHE A 167 -4.21 -8.18 -20.55
CA PHE A 167 -4.09 -8.36 -21.99
C PHE A 167 -3.12 -9.47 -22.41
N ALA A 168 -2.74 -10.35 -21.47
CA ALA A 168 -1.89 -11.50 -21.74
C ALA A 168 -2.39 -12.33 -22.94
N GLU A 169 -1.45 -12.93 -23.67
CA GLU A 169 -1.62 -13.76 -24.88
C GLU A 169 -2.09 -13.05 -26.17
N ARG A 170 -2.33 -11.72 -26.16
CA ARG A 170 -2.96 -11.04 -27.30
C ARG A 170 -2.46 -9.62 -27.59
N ILE A 171 -1.31 -9.26 -27.05
CA ILE A 171 -0.64 -7.98 -27.29
C ILE A 171 0.79 -8.22 -27.76
N LYS A 172 1.30 -7.33 -28.60
CA LYS A 172 2.70 -7.38 -29.04
C LYS A 172 3.61 -6.99 -27.86
N PHE A 173 4.70 -7.71 -27.68
CA PHE A 173 5.67 -7.47 -26.60
C PHE A 173 6.18 -6.01 -26.56
N SER A 174 6.54 -5.45 -27.72
CA SER A 174 6.98 -4.05 -27.81
C SER A 174 5.89 -3.04 -27.44
N ALA A 175 4.63 -3.36 -27.74
CA ALA A 175 3.49 -2.52 -27.35
C ALA A 175 3.29 -2.53 -25.84
N VAL A 176 3.52 -3.66 -25.17
CA VAL A 176 3.47 -3.74 -23.69
C VAL A 176 4.53 -2.84 -23.08
N ILE A 177 5.78 -2.95 -23.51
CA ILE A 177 6.87 -2.13 -22.96
C ILE A 177 6.58 -0.65 -23.16
N LEU A 178 6.23 -0.25 -24.38
CA LEU A 178 5.92 1.15 -24.70
C LEU A 178 4.73 1.65 -23.86
N PHE A 179 3.66 0.88 -23.78
CA PHE A 179 2.49 1.20 -22.97
C PHE A 179 2.89 1.39 -21.50
N THR A 180 3.64 0.46 -20.91
CA THR A 180 4.00 0.52 -19.50
C THR A 180 4.90 1.70 -19.18
N LEU A 181 5.85 2.06 -20.06
CA LEU A 181 6.70 3.23 -19.85
C LEU A 181 5.92 4.54 -19.96
N LEU A 182 5.06 4.67 -20.97
CA LEU A 182 4.21 5.86 -21.11
C LEU A 182 3.20 5.96 -19.97
N TRP A 183 2.59 4.84 -19.58
CA TRP A 183 1.65 4.78 -18.46
C TRP A 183 2.33 5.14 -17.14
N SER A 184 3.56 4.68 -16.92
CA SER A 184 4.31 5.07 -15.73
C SER A 184 4.54 6.58 -15.68
N ILE A 185 4.90 7.21 -16.80
CA ILE A 185 5.11 8.66 -16.91
C ILE A 185 3.82 9.46 -16.67
N PHE A 186 2.74 9.11 -17.38
CA PHE A 186 1.54 9.94 -17.42
C PHE A 186 0.51 9.60 -16.35
N VAL A 187 0.63 8.43 -15.71
CA VAL A 187 -0.36 7.93 -14.76
C VAL A 187 0.28 7.56 -13.44
N TYR A 188 1.26 6.66 -13.44
CA TYR A 188 1.81 6.16 -12.17
C TYR A 188 2.52 7.25 -11.36
N TYR A 189 3.52 7.95 -11.92
CA TYR A 189 4.28 8.94 -11.14
C TYR A 189 3.43 10.12 -10.68
N PRO A 190 2.53 10.69 -11.49
CA PRO A 190 1.60 11.72 -11.01
C PRO A 190 0.73 11.22 -9.86
N ILE A 191 0.20 9.99 -9.93
CA ILE A 191 -0.63 9.43 -8.85
C ILE A 191 0.21 9.16 -7.60
N ALA A 192 1.42 8.58 -7.74
CA ALA A 192 2.33 8.37 -6.62
C ALA A 192 2.67 9.70 -5.93
N HIS A 193 2.97 10.75 -6.70
CA HIS A 193 3.20 12.10 -6.15
C HIS A 193 1.95 12.63 -5.43
N MET A 194 0.79 12.59 -6.09
CA MET A 194 -0.45 13.11 -5.51
C MET A 194 -0.80 12.46 -4.18
N VAL A 195 -0.48 11.18 -3.99
CA VAL A 195 -0.87 10.39 -2.82
C VAL A 195 0.20 10.36 -1.73
N TRP A 196 1.48 10.24 -2.09
CA TRP A 196 2.56 9.96 -1.14
C TRP A 196 3.53 11.11 -0.89
N ASP A 197 3.57 12.12 -1.76
CA ASP A 197 4.35 13.32 -1.49
C ASP A 197 3.56 14.28 -0.60
N ALA A 198 4.22 14.92 0.36
CA ALA A 198 3.57 15.88 1.26
C ALA A 198 2.97 17.10 0.53
N LYS A 199 3.48 17.42 -0.67
CA LYS A 199 2.95 18.46 -1.57
C LYS A 199 1.86 17.93 -2.50
N GLY A 200 1.65 16.62 -2.54
CA GLY A 200 0.68 15.96 -3.40
C GLY A 200 -0.76 16.39 -3.15
N TYR A 201 -1.55 16.46 -4.22
CA TYR A 201 -2.94 16.90 -4.19
C TYR A 201 -3.82 16.06 -3.25
N LEU A 202 -3.76 14.73 -3.35
CA LEU A 202 -4.59 13.83 -2.53
C LEU A 202 -4.07 13.77 -1.08
N PHE A 203 -2.75 13.85 -0.90
CA PHE A 203 -2.15 14.00 0.42
C PHE A 203 -2.66 15.26 1.13
N GLY A 204 -2.65 16.41 0.44
CA GLY A 204 -3.15 17.68 0.96
C GLY A 204 -4.65 17.69 1.28
N LEU A 205 -5.44 16.82 0.62
CA LEU A 205 -6.85 16.60 0.95
C LEU A 205 -7.07 15.63 2.11
N GLY A 206 -6.02 15.03 2.68
CA GLY A 206 -6.10 14.08 3.77
C GLY A 206 -6.52 12.67 3.35
N ALA A 207 -6.29 12.28 2.10
CA ALA A 207 -6.55 10.91 1.65
C ALA A 207 -5.66 9.91 2.40
N LEU A 208 -6.28 8.87 2.97
CA LEU A 208 -5.55 7.82 3.69
C LEU A 208 -5.31 6.63 2.76
N ASP A 209 -4.09 6.54 2.23
CA ASP A 209 -3.64 5.41 1.44
C ASP A 209 -2.27 4.90 1.91
N PHE A 210 -2.32 4.00 2.88
CA PHE A 210 -1.14 3.55 3.62
C PHE A 210 -0.10 2.87 2.73
N ALA A 211 -0.51 1.98 1.83
CA ALA A 211 0.40 1.18 1.01
C ALA A 211 0.10 1.22 -0.50
N GLY A 212 -0.75 2.13 -0.97
CA GLY A 212 -1.02 2.27 -2.41
C GLY A 212 -2.22 1.48 -2.91
N GLY A 213 -3.29 1.39 -2.12
CA GLY A 213 -4.61 0.99 -2.61
C GLY A 213 -5.03 1.75 -3.87
N THR A 214 -4.81 3.06 -3.87
CA THR A 214 -5.03 3.91 -5.04
C THR A 214 -3.85 3.83 -6.01
N VAL A 215 -2.63 4.06 -5.54
CA VAL A 215 -1.42 4.20 -6.38
C VAL A 215 -1.11 2.94 -7.19
N VAL A 216 -1.30 1.77 -6.59
CA VAL A 216 -0.99 0.47 -7.17
C VAL A 216 -2.26 -0.22 -7.67
N HIS A 217 -3.17 -0.57 -6.76
CA HIS A 217 -4.21 -1.56 -7.06
C HIS A 217 -5.37 -1.01 -7.90
N ILE A 218 -5.98 0.10 -7.50
CA ILE A 218 -7.05 0.75 -8.28
C ILE A 218 -6.47 1.24 -9.61
N ASN A 219 -5.29 1.87 -9.57
CA ASN A 219 -4.62 2.39 -10.75
C ASN A 219 -4.36 1.31 -11.82
N ALA A 220 -3.68 0.22 -11.44
CA ALA A 220 -3.42 -0.90 -12.34
C ALA A 220 -4.72 -1.64 -12.73
N GLY A 221 -5.68 -1.75 -11.81
CA GLY A 221 -6.97 -2.40 -12.07
C GLY A 221 -7.79 -1.68 -13.14
N VAL A 222 -7.90 -0.36 -13.07
CA VAL A 222 -8.58 0.46 -14.08
C VAL A 222 -7.82 0.41 -15.41
N ALA A 223 -6.48 0.55 -15.39
CA ALA A 223 -5.67 0.44 -16.59
C ALA A 223 -5.81 -0.94 -17.26
N GLY A 224 -5.85 -2.01 -16.45
CA GLY A 224 -6.07 -3.38 -16.90
C GLY A 224 -7.47 -3.56 -17.50
N LEU A 225 -8.51 -3.01 -16.88
CA LEU A 225 -9.88 -3.05 -17.40
C LEU A 225 -9.99 -2.34 -18.76
N VAL A 226 -9.47 -1.11 -18.86
CA VAL A 226 -9.43 -0.34 -20.11
C VAL A 226 -8.61 -1.08 -21.17
N GLY A 227 -7.44 -1.60 -20.81
CA GLY A 227 -6.61 -2.39 -21.71
C GLY A 227 -7.30 -3.65 -22.20
N ALA A 228 -8.01 -4.38 -21.32
CA ALA A 228 -8.78 -5.57 -21.71
C ALA A 228 -9.91 -5.23 -22.68
N PHE A 229 -10.58 -4.08 -22.50
CA PHE A 229 -11.61 -3.60 -23.41
C PHE A 229 -11.03 -3.19 -24.77
N MET A 230 -9.96 -2.40 -24.80
CA MET A 230 -9.36 -1.86 -26.03
C MET A 230 -8.65 -2.93 -26.87
N VAL A 231 -7.94 -3.88 -26.23
CA VAL A 231 -7.23 -4.96 -26.94
C VAL A 231 -8.21 -6.01 -27.48
N GLY A 232 -9.39 -6.13 -26.87
CA GLY A 232 -10.45 -7.04 -27.31
C GLY A 232 -10.28 -8.48 -26.83
N LYS A 233 -11.09 -9.36 -27.41
CA LYS A 233 -11.23 -10.77 -26.99
C LYS A 233 -9.97 -11.60 -27.30
N ARG A 234 -9.66 -12.58 -26.44
CA ARG A 234 -8.57 -13.53 -26.70
C ARG A 234 -8.81 -14.33 -27.98
N THR A 235 -7.75 -14.54 -28.76
CA THR A 235 -7.79 -15.44 -29.92
C THR A 235 -8.17 -16.85 -29.45
N GLY A 236 -9.25 -17.38 -30.03
CA GLY A 236 -9.83 -18.68 -29.65
C GLY A 236 -10.92 -18.62 -28.58
N PHE A 237 -11.29 -17.44 -28.08
CA PHE A 237 -12.37 -17.33 -27.08
C PHE A 237 -13.70 -17.90 -27.61
N GLY A 238 -14.28 -18.83 -26.86
CA GLY A 238 -15.50 -19.55 -27.24
C GLY A 238 -15.30 -20.66 -28.29
N LYS A 239 -14.05 -20.90 -28.75
CA LYS A 239 -13.70 -21.93 -29.73
C LYS A 239 -12.68 -22.94 -29.21
N ASP A 240 -11.68 -22.46 -28.49
CA ASP A 240 -10.57 -23.25 -27.94
C ASP A 240 -10.75 -23.50 -26.44
N MET A 241 -10.06 -24.52 -25.91
CA MET A 241 -9.90 -24.69 -24.46
C MET A 241 -9.05 -23.55 -23.90
N MET A 242 -9.66 -22.71 -23.07
CA MET A 242 -9.02 -21.55 -22.44
C MET A 242 -8.70 -21.77 -20.96
N ALA A 243 -8.73 -23.02 -20.51
CA ALA A 243 -8.44 -23.38 -19.12
C ALA A 243 -6.99 -23.01 -18.76
N PRO A 244 -6.74 -22.52 -17.53
CA PRO A 244 -5.39 -22.34 -16.99
C PRO A 244 -4.56 -23.62 -17.14
N HIS A 245 -3.29 -23.46 -17.53
CA HIS A 245 -2.43 -24.63 -17.71
C HIS A 245 -1.88 -25.19 -16.39
N SER A 246 -1.79 -24.36 -15.34
CA SER A 246 -1.27 -24.79 -14.04
C SER A 246 -1.81 -23.95 -12.88
N MET A 247 -2.76 -24.52 -12.16
CA MET A 247 -3.26 -23.95 -10.91
C MET A 247 -2.21 -24.00 -9.79
N THR A 248 -1.30 -24.97 -9.82
CA THR A 248 -0.19 -25.08 -8.86
C THR A 248 0.78 -23.92 -9.00
N LEU A 249 1.17 -23.55 -10.23
CA LEU A 249 2.04 -22.39 -10.44
C LEU A 249 1.34 -21.08 -10.07
N THR A 250 0.04 -20.97 -10.38
CA THR A 250 -0.78 -19.84 -9.93
C THR A 250 -0.73 -19.71 -8.40
N TYR A 251 -0.93 -20.82 -7.68
CA TYR A 251 -0.85 -20.85 -6.21
C TYR A 251 0.54 -20.48 -5.69
N VAL A 252 1.62 -21.02 -6.27
CA VAL A 252 2.99 -20.66 -5.87
C VAL A 252 3.22 -19.16 -6.05
N GLY A 253 2.81 -18.58 -7.18
CA GLY A 253 2.87 -17.15 -7.40
C GLY A 253 2.05 -16.35 -6.38
N ALA A 254 0.82 -16.77 -6.10
CA ALA A 254 -0.04 -16.16 -5.08
C ALA A 254 0.58 -16.22 -3.67
N ALA A 255 1.20 -17.33 -3.30
CA ALA A 255 1.90 -17.48 -2.02
C ALA A 255 3.12 -16.55 -1.92
N MET A 256 3.89 -16.40 -3.00
CA MET A 256 5.00 -15.45 -3.07
C MET A 256 4.51 -14.00 -2.98
N LEU A 257 3.40 -13.68 -3.64
CA LEU A 257 2.74 -12.38 -3.52
C LEU A 257 2.34 -12.12 -2.06
N TRP A 258 1.70 -13.07 -1.37
CA TRP A 258 1.30 -12.91 0.03
C TRP A 258 2.49 -12.72 0.97
N VAL A 259 3.53 -13.54 0.86
CA VAL A 259 4.75 -13.40 1.67
C VAL A 259 5.43 -12.06 1.41
N GLY A 260 5.58 -11.68 0.14
CA GLY A 260 6.16 -10.39 -0.22
C GLY A 260 5.30 -9.19 0.22
N TRP A 261 3.99 -9.38 0.35
CA TRP A 261 3.04 -8.36 0.78
C TRP A 261 3.30 -7.87 2.21
N PHE A 262 3.99 -8.65 3.05
CA PHE A 262 4.44 -8.15 4.34
C PHE A 262 5.46 -7.02 4.19
N GLY A 263 6.39 -7.12 3.25
CA GLY A 263 7.29 -6.02 2.91
C GLY A 263 6.55 -4.84 2.30
N PHE A 264 5.54 -5.11 1.46
CA PHE A 264 4.70 -4.09 0.83
C PHE A 264 3.94 -3.27 1.88
N ASN A 265 3.18 -3.92 2.76
CA ASN A 265 2.36 -3.23 3.75
C ASN A 265 3.19 -2.73 4.93
N ALA A 266 3.96 -3.59 5.60
CA ALA A 266 4.68 -3.16 6.79
C ALA A 266 5.77 -2.13 6.45
N GLY A 267 6.47 -2.31 5.33
CA GLY A 267 7.49 -1.39 4.85
C GLY A 267 6.94 -0.01 4.48
N SER A 268 5.66 0.12 4.16
CA SER A 268 5.02 1.42 3.96
C SER A 268 4.95 2.28 5.22
N ASN A 269 5.25 1.71 6.40
CA ASN A 269 5.50 2.49 7.61
C ASN A 269 6.88 3.15 7.63
N LEU A 270 7.80 2.87 6.71
CA LEU A 270 9.15 3.46 6.57
C LEU A 270 10.11 3.33 7.77
N GLU A 271 9.63 2.84 8.92
CA GLU A 271 10.37 2.60 10.16
C GLU A 271 9.78 1.39 10.89
N ALA A 272 10.60 0.66 11.64
CA ALA A 272 10.28 -0.55 12.38
C ALA A 272 9.57 -0.23 13.71
N SER A 273 8.42 0.42 13.62
CA SER A 273 7.63 0.87 14.76
C SER A 273 6.44 -0.04 15.08
N GLY A 274 5.67 0.31 16.12
CA GLY A 274 4.36 -0.29 16.39
C GLY A 274 3.37 -0.16 15.22
N GLY A 275 3.49 0.89 14.39
CA GLY A 275 2.68 1.06 13.17
C GLY A 275 2.99 -0.03 12.13
N ALA A 276 4.26 -0.35 11.92
CA ALA A 276 4.68 -1.46 11.05
C ALA A 276 4.15 -2.81 11.57
N MET A 277 4.15 -3.01 12.90
CA MET A 277 3.62 -4.23 13.51
C MET A 277 2.10 -4.35 13.37
N LEU A 278 1.37 -3.25 13.51
CA LEU A 278 -0.07 -3.21 13.24
C LEU A 278 -0.37 -3.56 11.78
N ALA A 279 0.36 -2.97 10.83
CA ALA A 279 0.23 -3.29 9.42
C ALA A 279 0.53 -4.77 9.12
N THR A 280 1.52 -5.34 9.80
CA THR A 280 1.87 -6.77 9.70
C THR A 280 0.71 -7.66 10.18
N VAL A 281 0.17 -7.39 11.38
CA VAL A 281 -0.97 -8.16 11.93
C VAL A 281 -2.19 -8.05 11.02
N ASN A 282 -2.51 -6.85 10.54
CA ASN A 282 -3.63 -6.64 9.63
C ASN A 282 -3.44 -7.39 8.30
N THR A 283 -2.20 -7.47 7.78
CA THR A 283 -1.89 -8.23 6.57
C THR A 283 -2.13 -9.72 6.76
N PHE A 284 -1.77 -10.29 7.92
CA PHE A 284 -2.10 -11.67 8.27
C PHE A 284 -3.62 -11.91 8.32
N VAL A 285 -4.31 -11.12 9.14
CA VAL A 285 -5.72 -11.36 9.47
C VAL A 285 -6.63 -11.07 8.27
N ALA A 286 -6.39 -9.97 7.55
CA ALA A 286 -7.21 -9.60 6.39
C ALA A 286 -7.10 -10.65 5.27
N THR A 287 -5.90 -11.14 4.99
CA THR A 287 -5.70 -12.17 3.95
C THR A 287 -6.37 -13.49 4.35
N ALA A 288 -6.21 -13.92 5.60
CA ALA A 288 -6.86 -15.12 6.11
C ALA A 288 -8.39 -15.02 6.05
N ALA A 289 -8.95 -13.89 6.47
CA ALA A 289 -10.38 -13.62 6.38
C ALA A 289 -10.89 -13.60 4.93
N ALA A 290 -10.14 -13.01 4.00
CA ALA A 290 -10.47 -12.98 2.58
C ALA A 290 -10.50 -14.40 1.97
N ILE A 291 -9.51 -15.25 2.28
CA ILE A 291 -9.47 -16.64 1.81
C ILE A 291 -10.70 -17.42 2.31
N LEU A 292 -11.01 -17.34 3.60
CA LEU A 292 -12.14 -18.06 4.19
C LEU A 292 -13.47 -17.55 3.66
N SER A 293 -13.65 -16.23 3.58
CA SER A 293 -14.88 -15.63 3.07
C SER A 293 -15.11 -15.94 1.60
N TRP A 294 -14.08 -15.87 0.76
CA TRP A 294 -14.21 -16.22 -0.66
C TRP A 294 -14.50 -17.70 -0.85
N SER A 295 -13.83 -18.58 -0.11
CA SER A 295 -14.09 -20.02 -0.14
C SER A 295 -15.53 -20.35 0.26
N ALA A 296 -16.06 -19.66 1.28
CA ALA A 296 -17.45 -19.81 1.69
C ALA A 296 -18.43 -19.30 0.63
N VAL A 297 -18.19 -18.12 0.05
CA VAL A 297 -19.02 -17.56 -1.03
C VAL A 297 -19.04 -18.49 -2.24
N GLU A 298 -17.89 -19.00 -2.66
CA GLU A 298 -17.80 -19.92 -3.79
C GLU A 298 -18.50 -21.25 -3.48
N ALA A 299 -18.30 -21.83 -2.29
CA ALA A 299 -18.98 -23.05 -1.90
C ALA A 299 -20.51 -22.88 -1.86
N LEU A 300 -21.01 -21.74 -1.38
CA LEU A 300 -22.45 -21.44 -1.35
C LEU A 300 -23.01 -21.21 -2.76
N ALA A 301 -22.26 -20.55 -3.65
CA ALA A 301 -22.72 -20.22 -5.00
C ALA A 301 -22.55 -21.38 -6.00
N ARG A 302 -21.54 -22.24 -5.81
CA ARG A 302 -21.11 -23.27 -6.78
C ARG A 302 -21.06 -24.69 -6.22
N GLY A 303 -21.40 -24.89 -4.95
CA GLY A 303 -21.45 -26.18 -4.25
C GLY A 303 -20.11 -26.68 -3.70
N LYS A 304 -18.98 -26.08 -4.09
CA LYS A 304 -17.64 -26.39 -3.57
C LYS A 304 -16.70 -25.20 -3.77
N ALA A 305 -15.75 -25.05 -2.84
CA ALA A 305 -14.64 -24.12 -3.00
C ALA A 305 -13.56 -24.70 -3.93
N SER A 306 -12.80 -23.84 -4.58
CA SER A 306 -11.67 -24.14 -5.44
C SER A 306 -10.45 -23.33 -5.04
N MET A 307 -9.26 -23.72 -5.55
CA MET A 307 -8.02 -23.00 -5.26
C MET A 307 -7.90 -21.66 -5.99
N LEU A 308 -8.62 -21.46 -7.10
CA LEU A 308 -8.64 -20.17 -7.80
C LEU A 308 -9.60 -19.19 -7.12
N GLY A 309 -10.68 -19.75 -6.56
CA GLY A 309 -11.86 -19.01 -6.18
C GLY A 309 -12.95 -18.97 -7.27
#